data_AF-M1B8S9-F1
#
_entry.id   AF-M1B8S9-F1
#
_cell.length_a   1.000
_cell.length_b   1.000
_cell.length_c   1.000
_cell.angle_alpha   90.00
_cell.angle_beta   90.00
_cell.angle_gamma   90.00
#
_symmetry.space_group_name_H-M   'P 1'
#
loop_
_entity.id
_entity.type
_entity.pdbx_description
1 polymer ?
#
loop_
_entity_poly.entity_id
_entity_poly.type
_entity_poly.pdbx_seq_one_letter_code
_entity_poly.pdbx_strand_id
1 'polypeptide(L)'
;MLLGADGILSEAGWLLDVGLLPNSNSATRAIGYRQAMEYLLRCRENGGWSSAGDFYEFLSEFQKGSRNFAKRQMTWFRNEQIYEWIDASKPLEKVLSFICDSYNSQDGHLQMPESLRMRKDIRNHRQAAELKTYRTINRHFIGHEDCVDVLDWIKKTYGQPTDSLC
;
A
#
# COMPACT_ATOMS: atom_id res chain seq x y z
N MET A 1 0.53 -6.21 10.00
CA MET A 1 0.60 -5.81 8.57
C MET A 1 2.05 -5.70 8.10
N LEU A 2 2.97 -5.06 8.83
CA LEU A 2 4.40 -5.04 8.44
C LEU A 2 5.22 -6.23 8.98
N LEU A 3 4.91 -6.70 10.20
CA LEU A 3 5.52 -7.87 10.86
C LEU A 3 4.47 -8.94 11.17
N GLY A 4 4.98 -10.14 11.49
CA GLY A 4 4.21 -11.36 11.75
C GLY A 4 4.38 -12.37 10.61
N ALA A 5 3.87 -13.60 10.78
CA ALA A 5 3.91 -14.62 9.73
C ALA A 5 3.30 -14.12 8.40
N ASP A 6 2.31 -13.21 8.50
CA ASP A 6 1.62 -12.59 7.36
C ASP A 6 2.06 -11.13 7.10
N GLY A 7 3.24 -10.74 7.59
CA GLY A 7 3.78 -9.39 7.42
C GLY A 7 4.58 -9.22 6.13
N ILE A 8 4.44 -8.08 5.45
CA ILE A 8 5.16 -7.84 4.17
C ILE A 8 6.68 -7.90 4.31
N LEU A 9 7.26 -7.53 5.47
CA LEU A 9 8.70 -7.62 5.68
C LEU A 9 9.16 -9.08 5.84
N SER A 10 8.35 -9.91 6.49
CA SER A 10 8.64 -11.33 6.64
C SER A 10 8.53 -12.06 5.29
N GLU A 11 7.48 -11.78 4.53
CA GLU A 11 7.31 -12.33 3.17
C GLU A 11 8.41 -11.85 2.21
N ALA A 12 8.74 -10.54 2.21
CA ALA A 12 9.83 -10.00 1.39
C ALA A 12 11.20 -10.56 1.79
N GLY A 13 11.43 -10.80 3.08
CA GLY A 13 12.62 -11.48 3.59
C GLY A 13 12.73 -12.91 3.05
N TRP A 14 11.64 -13.67 3.08
CA TRP A 14 11.59 -15.01 2.50
C TRP A 14 11.85 -14.99 0.98
N LEU A 15 11.30 -14.03 0.24
CA LEU A 15 11.57 -13.87 -1.19
C LEU A 15 13.07 -13.61 -1.47
N LEU A 16 13.73 -12.81 -0.62
CA LEU A 16 15.18 -12.61 -0.71
C LEU A 16 15.95 -13.92 -0.44
N ASP A 17 15.50 -14.71 0.54
CA ASP A 17 16.15 -15.98 0.91
C ASP A 17 16.09 -17.04 -0.19
N VAL A 18 15.02 -17.05 -0.99
CA VAL A 18 14.92 -17.90 -2.18
C VAL A 18 15.65 -17.32 -3.41
N GLY A 19 16.38 -16.21 -3.25
CA GLY A 19 17.26 -15.65 -4.26
C GLY A 19 16.63 -14.61 -5.18
N LEU A 20 15.41 -14.14 -4.90
CA LEU A 20 14.81 -13.05 -5.67
C LEU A 20 15.40 -11.71 -5.25
N LEU A 21 15.95 -10.96 -6.18
CA LEU A 21 16.49 -9.61 -5.93
C LEU A 21 15.42 -8.54 -6.20
N PRO A 22 15.46 -7.39 -5.50
CA PRO A 22 14.60 -6.26 -5.85
C PRO A 22 14.84 -5.86 -7.31
N ASN A 23 13.79 -5.44 -7.99
CA ASN A 23 13.82 -5.01 -9.39
C ASN A 23 14.17 -6.07 -10.45
N SER A 24 14.47 -7.32 -10.06
CA SER A 24 14.82 -8.41 -10.98
C SER A 24 13.70 -8.79 -11.96
N ASN A 25 12.44 -8.66 -11.57
CA ASN A 25 11.27 -8.99 -12.39
C ASN A 25 10.09 -8.07 -12.08
N SER A 26 8.94 -8.29 -12.72
CA SER A 26 7.74 -7.46 -12.52
C SER A 26 7.19 -7.57 -11.09
N ALA A 27 7.19 -8.76 -10.50
CA ALA A 27 6.70 -9.00 -9.15
C ALA A 27 7.57 -8.30 -8.10
N THR A 28 8.90 -8.38 -8.21
CA THR A 28 9.83 -7.71 -7.29
C THR A 28 9.92 -6.19 -7.50
N ARG A 29 9.33 -5.67 -8.59
CA ARG A 29 9.12 -4.23 -8.83
C ARG A 29 7.80 -3.71 -8.25
N ALA A 30 6.93 -4.59 -7.77
CA ALA A 30 5.65 -4.19 -7.22
C ALA A 30 5.85 -3.26 -6.01
N ILE A 31 4.92 -2.30 -5.88
CA ILE A 31 4.91 -1.34 -4.78
C ILE A 31 4.70 -2.11 -3.47
N GLY A 32 5.48 -1.79 -2.44
CA GLY A 32 5.56 -2.55 -1.20
C GLY A 32 6.74 -3.50 -1.22
N TYR A 33 6.71 -4.50 -2.10
CA TYR A 33 7.79 -5.50 -2.22
C TYR A 33 9.14 -4.87 -2.55
N ARG A 34 9.20 -4.00 -3.56
CA ARG A 34 10.46 -3.35 -3.93
C ARG A 34 11.07 -2.59 -2.75
N GLN A 35 10.28 -1.74 -2.09
CA GLN A 35 10.73 -0.95 -0.95
C GLN A 35 11.14 -1.84 0.25
N ALA A 36 10.36 -2.88 0.53
CA ALA A 36 10.65 -3.82 1.61
C ALA A 36 11.95 -4.59 1.34
N MET A 37 12.12 -5.14 0.15
CA MET A 37 13.32 -5.87 -0.24
C MET A 37 14.57 -4.98 -0.24
N GLU A 38 14.48 -3.77 -0.82
CA GLU A 38 15.57 -2.78 -0.78
C GLU A 38 15.94 -2.40 0.66
N TYR A 39 14.97 -2.25 1.56
CA TYR A 39 15.20 -1.95 2.97
C TYR A 39 15.86 -3.12 3.70
N LEU A 40 15.35 -4.34 3.54
CA LEU A 40 15.89 -5.54 4.21
C LEU A 40 17.30 -5.89 3.72
N LEU A 41 17.61 -5.70 2.44
CA LEU A 41 18.98 -5.88 1.94
C LEU A 41 19.97 -4.94 2.63
N ARG A 42 19.63 -3.64 2.75
CA ARG A 42 20.46 -2.70 3.51
C ARG A 42 20.64 -3.13 4.96
N CYS A 43 19.59 -3.64 5.59
CA CYS A 43 19.68 -4.17 6.95
C CYS A 43 20.62 -5.38 7.04
N ARG A 44 20.57 -6.30 6.07
CA ARG A 44 21.47 -7.47 6.00
C ARG A 44 22.93 -7.04 5.81
N GLU A 45 23.18 -6.11 4.90
CA GLU A 45 24.51 -5.53 4.64
C GLU A 45 25.08 -4.85 5.88
N ASN A 46 24.22 -4.24 6.71
CA ASN A 46 24.58 -3.62 7.98
C ASN A 46 24.56 -4.59 9.18
N GLY A 47 24.63 -5.91 8.95
CA GLY A 47 24.69 -6.91 10.02
C GLY A 47 23.44 -6.94 10.90
N GLY A 48 22.26 -6.72 10.32
CA GLY A 48 20.98 -6.68 11.01
C GLY A 48 20.70 -5.38 11.76
N TRP A 49 21.49 -4.33 11.54
CA TRP A 49 21.23 -3.02 12.13
C TRP A 49 20.37 -2.13 11.22
N SER A 50 19.42 -1.42 11.83
CA SER A 50 18.62 -0.36 11.22
C SER A 50 18.25 0.66 12.29
N SER A 51 18.20 1.93 11.93
CA SER A 51 17.62 2.97 12.78
C SER A 51 16.10 3.07 12.57
N ALA A 52 15.40 3.74 13.49
CA ALA A 52 14.01 4.13 13.28
C ALA A 52 13.86 5.06 12.05
N GLY A 53 14.84 5.93 11.81
CA GLY A 53 14.87 6.81 10.63
C GLY A 53 14.83 6.03 9.33
N ASP A 54 15.65 4.98 9.20
CA ASP A 54 15.69 4.12 8.01
C ASP A 54 14.36 3.39 7.79
N PHE A 55 13.76 2.90 8.88
CA PHE A 55 12.44 2.26 8.84
C PHE A 55 11.35 3.24 8.36
N TYR A 56 11.34 4.45 8.92
CA TYR A 56 10.36 5.48 8.54
C TYR A 56 10.57 6.00 7.12
N GLU A 57 11.81 6.02 6.61
CA GLU A 57 12.10 6.30 5.21
C GLU A 57 11.49 5.22 4.30
N PHE A 58 11.73 3.94 4.61
CA PHE A 58 11.10 2.81 3.92
C PHE A 58 9.57 2.97 3.89
N LEU A 59 8.96 3.21 5.05
CA LEU A 59 7.52 3.34 5.18
C LEU A 59 6.97 4.53 4.39
N SER A 60 7.67 5.66 4.41
CA SER A 60 7.32 6.85 3.64
C SER A 60 7.32 6.59 2.13
N GLU A 61 8.36 5.94 1.61
CA GLU A 61 8.46 5.62 0.19
C GLU A 61 7.46 4.55 -0.26
N PHE A 62 7.15 3.56 0.59
CA PHE A 62 6.07 2.62 0.33
C PHE A 62 4.73 3.38 0.22
N GLN A 63 4.36 4.16 1.22
CA GLN A 63 3.10 4.90 1.21
C GLN A 63 3.00 5.89 0.03
N LYS A 64 4.10 6.57 -0.30
CA LYS A 64 4.18 7.48 -1.45
C LYS A 64 3.99 6.73 -2.78
N GLY A 65 4.62 5.57 -2.93
CA GLY A 65 4.41 4.67 -4.06
C GLY A 65 2.93 4.32 -4.24
N SER A 66 2.28 3.88 -3.16
CA SER A 66 0.86 3.49 -3.14
C SER A 66 -0.05 4.66 -3.48
N ARG A 67 0.17 5.85 -2.90
CA ARG A 67 -0.60 7.07 -3.23
C ARG A 67 -0.46 7.47 -4.69
N ASN A 68 0.76 7.44 -5.23
CA ASN A 68 1.02 7.77 -6.62
C ASN A 68 0.34 6.77 -7.57
N PHE A 69 0.31 5.49 -7.21
CA PHE A 69 -0.38 4.46 -7.96
C PHE A 69 -1.90 4.66 -7.97
N ALA A 70 -2.51 4.85 -6.81
CA ALA A 70 -3.94 5.15 -6.69
C ALA A 70 -4.32 6.42 -7.50
N LYS A 71 -3.48 7.47 -7.42
CA LYS A 71 -3.66 8.69 -8.23
C LYS A 71 -3.62 8.40 -9.73
N ARG A 72 -2.68 7.59 -10.21
CA ARG A 72 -2.58 7.20 -11.63
C ARG A 72 -3.79 6.37 -12.07
N GLN A 73 -4.21 5.38 -11.28
CA GLN A 73 -5.42 4.61 -11.55
C GLN A 73 -6.63 5.52 -11.70
N MET A 74 -6.81 6.44 -10.74
CA MET A 74 -7.91 7.41 -10.75
C MET A 74 -7.88 8.32 -11.98
N THR A 75 -6.70 8.81 -12.39
CA THR A 75 -6.55 9.59 -13.62
C THR A 75 -6.96 8.77 -14.85
N TRP A 76 -6.51 7.52 -14.94
CA TRP A 76 -6.80 6.65 -16.08
C TRP A 76 -8.31 6.36 -16.19
N PHE A 77 -8.95 5.90 -15.11
CA PHE A 77 -10.39 5.61 -15.11
C PHE A 77 -11.25 6.84 -15.41
N ARG A 78 -10.85 8.05 -14.99
CA ARG A 78 -11.60 9.29 -15.27
C ARG A 78 -11.62 9.66 -16.73
N ASN A 79 -10.57 9.33 -17.48
CA ASN A 79 -10.50 9.61 -18.89
C ASN A 79 -11.34 8.62 -19.72
N GLU A 80 -11.78 7.52 -19.12
CA GLU A 80 -12.65 6.54 -19.76
C GLU A 80 -14.13 6.85 -19.55
N GLN A 81 -14.91 6.86 -20.64
CA GLN A 81 -16.34 7.19 -20.59
C GLN A 81 -17.24 5.99 -20.34
N ILE A 82 -16.72 4.77 -20.51
CA ILE A 82 -17.47 3.52 -20.33
C ILE A 82 -17.79 3.20 -18.86
N TYR A 83 -17.13 3.88 -17.92
CA TYR A 83 -17.28 3.59 -16.50
C TYR A 83 -18.25 4.52 -15.79
N GLU A 84 -19.14 3.90 -15.04
CA GLU A 84 -20.03 4.54 -14.09
C GLU A 84 -19.36 4.63 -12.70
N TRP A 85 -19.56 5.75 -12.01
CA TRP A 85 -18.82 6.11 -10.81
C TRP A 85 -19.68 5.96 -9.55
N ILE A 86 -19.30 5.02 -8.68
CA ILE A 86 -20.00 4.73 -7.42
C ILE A 86 -19.19 5.27 -6.24
N ASP A 87 -19.87 5.92 -5.29
CA ASP A 87 -19.29 6.39 -4.04
C ASP A 87 -19.11 5.23 -3.06
N ALA A 88 -17.88 4.73 -2.96
CA ALA A 88 -17.52 3.64 -2.05
C ALA A 88 -17.52 4.04 -0.56
N SER A 89 -17.77 5.31 -0.21
CA SER A 89 -17.98 5.72 1.19
C SER A 89 -19.37 5.33 1.72
N LYS A 90 -20.28 4.87 0.84
CA LYS A 90 -21.61 4.41 1.21
C LYS A 90 -21.55 3.00 1.82
N PRO A 91 -22.58 2.60 2.61
CA PRO A 91 -22.66 1.25 3.15
C PRO A 91 -22.51 0.19 2.06
N LEU A 92 -21.68 -0.83 2.33
CA LEU A 92 -21.32 -1.88 1.38
C LEU A 92 -22.55 -2.56 0.80
N GLU A 93 -23.54 -2.84 1.64
CA GLU A 93 -24.78 -3.51 1.28
C GLU A 93 -25.56 -2.72 0.22
N LYS A 94 -25.59 -1.39 0.32
CA LYS A 94 -26.26 -0.52 -0.65
C LYS A 94 -25.54 -0.48 -1.99
N VAL A 95 -24.21 -0.51 -1.96
CA VAL A 95 -23.39 -0.55 -3.18
C VAL A 95 -23.58 -1.89 -3.88
N LEU A 96 -23.51 -2.99 -3.14
CA LEU A 96 -23.68 -4.34 -3.68
C LEU A 96 -25.08 -4.58 -4.22
N SER A 97 -26.13 -4.17 -3.49
CA SER A 97 -27.50 -4.31 -3.97
C SER A 97 -27.68 -3.61 -5.31
N PHE A 98 -27.19 -2.37 -5.43
CA PHE A 98 -27.24 -1.62 -6.68
C PHE A 98 -26.50 -2.32 -7.83
N ILE A 99 -25.29 -2.84 -7.58
CA ILE A 99 -24.50 -3.55 -8.61
C ILE A 99 -25.25 -4.80 -9.08
N CYS A 100 -25.79 -5.59 -8.15
CA CYS A 100 -26.55 -6.80 -8.47
C CYS A 100 -27.83 -6.49 -9.24
N ASP A 101 -28.62 -5.51 -8.79
CA ASP A 101 -29.87 -5.10 -9.44
C ASP A 101 -29.61 -4.57 -10.86
N SER A 102 -28.54 -3.78 -11.03
CA SER A 102 -28.13 -3.24 -12.32
C SER A 102 -27.65 -4.33 -13.28
N TYR A 103 -26.95 -5.35 -12.77
CA TYR A 103 -26.48 -6.48 -13.58
C TYR A 103 -27.64 -7.36 -14.08
N ASN A 104 -28.68 -7.53 -13.27
CA ASN A 104 -29.84 -8.37 -13.60
C ASN A 104 -30.88 -7.67 -14.49
N SER A 105 -30.81 -6.34 -14.60
CA SER A 105 -31.73 -5.55 -15.43
C SER A 105 -31.43 -5.77 -16.91
N GLN A 106 -32.39 -6.32 -17.67
CA GLN A 106 -32.23 -6.68 -19.09
C GLN A 106 -32.25 -5.47 -20.04
N ASP A 107 -32.61 -4.29 -19.54
CA ASP A 107 -32.84 -3.09 -20.36
C ASP A 107 -31.54 -2.42 -20.83
N GLY A 108 -30.38 -2.86 -20.33
CA GLY A 108 -29.06 -2.29 -20.66
C GLY A 108 -28.85 -0.84 -20.20
N HIS A 109 -29.88 -0.22 -19.60
CA HIS A 109 -29.86 1.15 -19.16
C HIS A 109 -29.55 1.24 -17.66
N LEU A 110 -28.27 1.49 -17.33
CA LEU A 110 -27.85 1.71 -15.95
C LEU A 110 -28.22 3.14 -15.50
N GLN A 111 -29.18 3.27 -14.59
CA GLN A 111 -29.55 4.54 -13.95
C GLN A 111 -28.89 4.64 -12.57
N MET A 112 -27.85 5.46 -12.44
CA MET A 112 -27.13 5.64 -11.18
C MET A 112 -27.95 6.50 -10.18
N PRO A 113 -28.33 5.97 -9.00
CA PRO A 113 -29.02 6.75 -7.98
C PRO A 113 -28.15 7.90 -7.48
N GLU A 114 -28.74 9.08 -7.27
CA GLU A 114 -28.00 10.25 -6.79
C GLU A 114 -27.31 9.99 -5.43
N SER A 115 -27.89 9.15 -4.59
CA SER A 115 -27.34 8.75 -3.29
C SER A 115 -26.05 7.92 -3.39
N LEU A 116 -25.82 7.24 -4.50
CA LEU A 116 -24.63 6.41 -4.76
C LEU A 116 -23.68 7.03 -5.78
N ARG A 117 -24.10 8.10 -6.45
CA ARG A 117 -23.34 8.72 -7.54
C ARG A 117 -22.08 9.41 -7.02
N MET A 118 -20.92 8.98 -7.50
CA MET A 118 -19.67 9.72 -7.35
C MET A 118 -19.50 10.67 -8.55
N ARG A 119 -19.24 11.95 -8.30
CA ARG A 119 -19.03 12.92 -9.37
C ARG A 119 -17.69 12.66 -10.06
N LYS A 120 -17.74 12.35 -11.36
CA LYS A 120 -16.58 12.18 -12.26
C LYS A 120 -15.78 13.47 -12.42
N ASP A 121 -16.51 14.57 -12.56
CA ASP A 121 -15.99 15.89 -12.83
C ASP A 121 -15.59 16.60 -11.55
N ILE A 122 -14.28 16.62 -11.28
CA ILE A 122 -13.73 17.56 -10.32
C ILE A 122 -13.31 18.85 -11.02
N ARG A 123 -14.29 19.57 -11.58
CA ARG A 123 -14.05 20.93 -12.09
C ARG A 123 -13.66 21.91 -10.96
N ASN A 124 -13.91 21.52 -9.73
CA ASN A 124 -13.58 22.30 -8.54
C ASN A 124 -12.19 21.89 -8.02
N HIS A 125 -11.16 22.68 -8.34
CA HIS A 125 -9.77 22.43 -7.94
C HIS A 125 -9.60 22.07 -6.44
N ARG A 126 -10.51 22.55 -5.57
CA ARG A 126 -10.55 22.28 -4.14
C ARG A 126 -10.88 20.82 -3.79
N GLN A 127 -11.89 20.22 -4.43
CA GLN A 127 -12.22 18.80 -4.23
C GLN A 127 -11.18 17.88 -4.89
N ALA A 128 -10.54 18.34 -5.98
CA ALA A 128 -9.45 17.60 -6.61
C ALA A 128 -8.21 17.66 -5.73
N ALA A 129 -7.98 18.79 -5.07
CA ALA A 129 -6.98 18.91 -4.04
C ALA A 129 -7.31 17.98 -2.87
N GLU A 130 -8.53 17.98 -2.33
CA GLU A 130 -8.93 17.08 -1.22
C GLU A 130 -8.66 15.60 -1.50
N LEU A 131 -9.04 15.10 -2.68
CA LEU A 131 -8.75 13.72 -3.11
C LEU A 131 -7.26 13.49 -3.42
N LYS A 132 -6.54 14.51 -3.90
CA LYS A 132 -5.07 14.47 -4.06
C LYS A 132 -4.33 14.61 -2.73
N THR A 133 -4.98 15.14 -1.69
CA THR A 133 -4.46 15.37 -0.34
C THR A 133 -4.95 14.32 0.64
N TYR A 134 -5.70 13.30 0.19
CA TYR A 134 -6.01 12.15 1.02
C TYR A 134 -4.70 11.54 1.52
N ARG A 135 -4.37 11.89 2.76
CA ARG A 135 -3.28 11.29 3.51
C ARG A 135 -3.92 10.21 4.33
N THR A 136 -3.64 8.96 3.97
CA THR A 136 -3.77 7.87 4.92
C THR A 136 -3.04 8.28 6.18
N ILE A 137 -3.78 8.43 7.28
CA ILE A 137 -3.20 8.72 8.58
C ILE A 137 -2.56 7.42 9.04
N ASN A 138 -1.23 7.40 9.16
CA ASN A 138 -0.57 6.30 9.81
C ASN A 138 -0.99 6.31 11.29
N ARG A 139 -1.75 5.29 11.70
CA ARG A 139 -2.25 5.16 13.08
C ARG A 139 -1.40 4.23 13.94
N HIS A 140 -0.43 3.54 13.33
CA HIS A 140 0.31 2.45 13.96
C HIS A 140 1.78 2.78 14.18
N PHE A 141 2.39 3.62 13.33
CA PHE A 141 3.77 4.06 13.48
C PHE A 141 3.80 5.59 13.47
N ILE A 142 3.56 6.18 14.63
CA ILE A 142 3.47 7.63 14.85
C ILE A 142 4.71 8.12 15.62
N GLY A 143 5.16 7.36 16.61
CA GLY A 143 6.30 7.65 17.47
C GLY A 143 7.52 6.76 17.21
N HIS A 144 8.67 7.16 17.73
CA HIS A 144 9.91 6.39 17.59
C HIS A 144 9.79 4.96 18.19
N GLU A 145 9.05 4.83 19.28
CA GLU A 145 8.87 3.55 20.01
C GLU A 145 8.02 2.54 19.23
N ASP A 146 7.16 2.99 18.32
CA ASP A 146 6.23 2.13 17.59
C ASP A 146 6.92 1.17 16.61
N CYS A 147 8.20 1.41 16.30
CA CYS A 147 8.98 0.56 15.40
C CYS A 147 9.98 -0.36 16.10
N VAL A 148 10.07 -0.32 17.44
CA VAL A 148 11.07 -1.08 18.21
C VAL A 148 10.98 -2.57 17.93
N ASP A 149 9.76 -3.14 17.93
CA ASP A 149 9.55 -4.56 17.61
C ASP A 149 10.06 -4.94 16.21
N VAL A 150 10.00 -4.00 15.26
CA VAL A 150 10.54 -4.19 13.90
C VAL A 150 12.06 -4.24 13.93
N LEU A 151 12.67 -3.27 14.60
CA LEU A 151 14.12 -3.16 14.67
C LEU A 151 14.72 -4.36 15.42
N ASP A 152 14.08 -4.79 16.50
CA ASP A 152 14.47 -5.98 17.25
C ASP A 152 14.32 -7.25 16.42
N TRP A 153 13.23 -7.38 15.64
CA TRP A 153 13.07 -8.49 14.71
C TRP A 153 14.16 -8.51 13.64
N ILE A 154 14.49 -7.37 13.03
CA ILE A 154 15.57 -7.25 12.03
C ILE A 154 16.90 -7.67 12.65
N LYS A 155 17.22 -7.15 13.83
CA LYS A 155 18.44 -7.48 14.57
C LYS A 155 18.52 -8.96 14.91
N LYS A 156 17.42 -9.56 15.34
CA LYS A 156 17.36 -11.00 15.64
C LYS A 156 17.52 -11.86 14.38
N THR A 157 16.96 -11.42 13.26
CA THR A 157 16.90 -12.22 12.02
C THR A 157 18.21 -12.16 11.24
N TYR A 158 18.87 -11.01 11.21
CA TYR A 158 20.06 -10.77 10.39
C TYR A 158 21.31 -10.39 11.18
N GLY A 159 21.19 -10.23 12.50
CA GLY A 159 22.32 -10.03 13.38
C GLY A 159 23.26 -11.23 13.32
N GLN A 160 24.56 -10.96 13.15
CA GLN A 160 25.57 -11.98 13.37
C GLN A 160 25.50 -12.45 14.83
N PRO A 161 25.66 -13.75 15.12
CA PRO A 161 25.97 -14.17 16.48
C PRO A 161 27.22 -13.41 16.90
N THR A 162 27.19 -12.74 18.05
CA THR A 162 28.43 -12.38 18.72
C THR A 162 29.13 -13.69 19.05
N ASP A 163 30.00 -14.14 18.16
CA ASP A 163 31.04 -15.11 18.51
C ASP A 163 31.73 -14.52 19.71
N SER A 164 31.45 -15.11 20.87
CA SER A 164 32.17 -14.86 22.09
C SER A 164 33.57 -15.37 21.80
N LEU A 165 34.45 -14.46 21.41
CA LEU A 165 35.89 -14.67 21.33
C LEU A 165 36.33 -15.18 22.71
N CYS A 166 36.52 -16.50 22.81
CA CYS A 166 37.36 -17.13 23.82
C CYS A 166 38.83 -16.79 23.57
#